data_AF-A0A535RWZ8-F1
#
_entry.id   AF-A0A535RWZ8-F1
#
_cell.length_a   1.000
_cell.length_b   1.000
_cell.length_c   1.000
_cell.angle_alpha   90.00
_cell.angle_beta   90.00
_cell.angle_gamma   90.00
#
_symmetry.space_group_name_H-M   'P 1'
#
loop_
_entity.id
_entity.type
_entity.pdbx_description
1 polymer ?
#
loop_
_entity_poly.entity_id
_entity_poly.type
_entity_poly.pdbx_seq_one_letter_code
_entity_poly.pdbx_strand_id
1 'polypeptide(L)' 'HYVVTEYGTALLLGLSLAERARSLINIAAPQFREQLERAAYDLHLFS' A
#
# COMPACT_ATOMS: atom_id res chain seq x y z
N HIS A 1 12.71 6.22 -3.05
CA HIS A 1 11.63 6.61 -3.98
C HIS A 1 10.40 6.97 -3.18
N TYR A 2 9.80 8.13 -3.44
CA TYR A 2 8.58 8.59 -2.79
C TYR A 2 7.39 8.46 -3.74
N VAL A 3 6.23 8.10 -3.21
CA VAL A 3 4.93 8.14 -3.89
C VAL A 3 4.03 9.06 -3.09
N VAL A 4 3.32 9.96 -3.76
CA VAL A 4 2.51 11.01 -3.13
C VAL A 4 1.11 10.99 -3.72
N THR A 5 0.10 11.12 -2.87
CA THR A 5 -1.31 11.31 -3.20
C THR A 5 -1.87 12.48 -2.38
N GLU A 6 -3.11 12.87 -2.64
CA GLU A 6 -3.86 13.81 -1.81
C GLU A 6 -4.12 13.29 -0.38
N TYR A 7 -3.91 11.98 -0.14
CA TYR A 7 -4.10 11.32 1.15
C TYR A 7 -2.80 11.07 1.92
N GLY A 8 -1.63 11.39 1.35
CA GLY A 8 -0.36 11.30 2.06
C GLY A 8 0.85 10.98 1.19
N THR A 9 1.95 10.59 1.84
CA THR A 9 3.23 10.26 1.20
C THR A 9 3.75 8.92 1.70
N ALA A 10 4.25 8.07 0.81
CA ALA A 10 4.89 6.80 1.12
C ALA A 10 6.36 6.80 0.62
N LEU A 11 7.30 6.54 1.53
CA LEU A 11 8.69 6.25 1.21
C LEU A 11 8.86 4.74 1.01
N LEU A 12 9.24 4.32 -0.20
CA LEU A 12 9.33 2.90 -0.54
C LEU A 12 10.76 2.34 -0.49
N LEU A 13 11.76 3.18 -0.27
CA LEU A 13 13.16 2.74 -0.26
C LEU A 13 13.43 1.86 0.95
N GLY A 14 13.97 0.66 0.74
CA GLY A 14 14.31 -0.28 1.81
C GLY A 14 13.14 -1.15 2.30
N LEU A 15 11.94 -0.97 1.76
CA LEU A 15 10.76 -1.76 2.13
C LEU A 15 10.64 -3.04 1.28
N SER A 16 10.25 -4.14 1.92
CA SER A 16 9.80 -5.37 1.27
C SER A 16 8.51 -5.17 0.47
N LEU A 17 8.11 -6.13 -0.37
CA LEU A 17 6.87 -6.01 -1.16
C LEU A 17 5.63 -5.86 -0.28
N ALA A 18 5.55 -6.59 0.84
CA ALA A 18 4.45 -6.48 1.79
C ALA A 18 4.39 -5.09 2.44
N GLU A 19 5.53 -4.58 2.89
CA GLU A 19 5.61 -3.24 3.49
C GLU A 19 5.28 -2.15 2.46
N ARG A 20 5.74 -2.28 1.22
CA ARG A 20 5.39 -1.36 0.12
C ARG A 20 3.89 -1.38 -0.15
N ALA A 21 3.27 -2.55 -0.24
CA ALA A 21 1.82 -2.66 -0.43
C ALA A 21 1.07 -1.95 0.70
N ARG A 22 1.47 -2.16 1.96
CA ARG A 22 0.84 -1.52 3.11
C ARG A 22 1.02 0.00 3.12
N SER A 23 2.23 0.49 2.82
CA SER A 23 2.49 1.93 2.71
C SER A 23 1.69 2.58 1.59
N LEU A 24 1.53 1.90 0.44
CA LEU A 24 0.74 2.39 -0.68
C LEU A 24 -0.77 2.40 -0.36
N ILE A 25 -1.29 1.35 0.27
CA ILE A 25 -2.69 1.27 0.71
C ILE A 25 -3.02 2.39 1.70
N ASN A 26 -2.12 2.70 2.63
CA ASN A 26 -2.31 3.76 3.62
C ASN A 26 -2.48 5.15 3.02
N ILE A 27 -1.91 5.39 1.83
CA ILE A 27 -2.04 6.66 1.10
C ILE A 27 -3.03 6.58 -0.06
N ALA A 28 -3.76 5.47 -0.22
CA ALA A 28 -4.83 5.36 -1.21
C ALA A 28 -6.11 6.06 -0.71
N ALA A 29 -6.99 6.42 -1.66
CA ALA A 29 -8.31 6.96 -1.32
C ALA A 29 -9.09 5.96 -0.44
N PRO A 30 -9.78 6.42 0.62
CA PRO A 30 -10.40 5.54 1.61
C PRO A 30 -11.29 4.45 1.03
N GLN A 31 -12.06 4.78 -0.02
CA GLN A 31 -12.99 3.85 -0.67
C GLN A 31 -12.32 2.66 -1.37
N PHE A 32 -11.01 2.71 -1.65
CA PHE A 32 -10.29 1.64 -2.33
C PHE A 32 -9.47 0.75 -1.38
N ARG A 33 -9.26 1.17 -0.12
CA ARG A 33 -8.32 0.51 0.78
C ARG A 33 -8.69 -0.95 1.03
N GLU A 34 -9.97 -1.23 1.28
CA GLU A 34 -10.46 -2.60 1.51
C GLU A 34 -10.21 -3.51 0.29
N GLN A 35 -10.49 -3.02 -0.93
CA GLN A 35 -10.26 -3.78 -2.15
C GLN A 35 -8.77 -4.07 -2.37
N LEU A 36 -7.91 -3.09 -2.09
CA LEU A 36 -6.46 -3.23 -2.23
C LEU A 36 -5.87 -4.17 -1.17
N GLU A 37 -6.40 -4.15 0.06
CA GLU A 37 -6.01 -5.11 1.11
C GLU A 37 -6.36 -6.54 0.71
N ARG A 38 -7.59 -6.77 0.19
CA ARG A 38 -7.98 -8.09 -0.33
C ARG A 38 -7.05 -8.56 -1.44
N ALA A 39 -6.74 -7.70 -2.40
CA ALA A 39 -5.80 -8.02 -3.47
C ALA A 39 -4.40 -8.36 -2.94
N ALA A 40 -3.95 -7.72 -1.85
CA ALA A 40 -2.68 -8.03 -1.21
C ALA A 40 -2.68 -9.41 -0.51
N TYR A 41 -3.80 -9.85 0.07
CA TYR A 41 -3.96 -11.24 0.55
C TYR A 41 -3.97 -12.24 -0.61
N ASP A 42 -4.70 -11.97 -1.70
CA ASP A 42 -4.75 -12.85 -2.88
C ASP A 42 -3.37 -13.03 -3.53
N LEU A 43 -2.55 -11.98 -3.49
CA LEU A 43 -1.17 -11.97 -3.95
C LEU A 43 -0.17 -12.53 -2.92
N HIS A 44 -0.64 -13.02 -1.78
CA HIS A 44 0.17 -13.56 -0.68
C HIS A 44 1.22 -12.55 -0.15
N LEU A 45 0.92 -11.25 -0.23
CA LEU A 45 1.74 -10.19 0.35
C LEU A 45 1.45 -10.03 1.84
N PHE A 46 0.22 -10.31 2.26
CA PHE A 46 -0.21 -10.32 3.65
C PHE A 46 -0.45 -11.76 4.13
N SER A 47 -0.23 -11.97 5.41
CA SER A 47 -0.42 -13.22 6.14
C SER A 47 -1.59 -13.13 7.10
#